data_AF-A0A4Z0EQV6-F1
#
_entry.id   AF-A0A4Z0EQV6-F1
#
_cell.length_a   1.000
_cell.length_b   1.000
_cell.length_c   1.000
_cell.angle_alpha   90.00
_cell.angle_beta   90.00
_cell.angle_gamma   90.00
#
_symmetry.space_group_name_H-M   'P 1'
#
loop_
_entity.id
_entity.type
_entity.pdbx_description
1 polymer ?
#
loop_
_entity_poly.entity_id
_entity_poly.type
_entity_poly.pdbx_seq_one_letter_code
_entity_poly.pdbx_strand_id
1 'polypeptide(L)'
;MPPAAPLRAYLTLRLRLLGRLLREIGWLRLALVVPLLSLGLLQALAALRGQPRAAWLAPLLVAWSLLGAHRQRADAQFLATTAPGFRPWVAVEYGLLMLPAALGLLAVRAAGPAGLLLGLAALVAWVPPARADSPTQHRWRSLFRSEAFEWVSGMRASKGLVIWPVLVGLAIWQRAAPVAPVAALVAWLLVVLACYGEPEPVTMLALAARTPEQFLRRRLALGLGYAAATAAPFWVLLGVGPAGGGAALAVALFWLALVALLILTKYAFYPNATHIRTTQGLVLGIILGGAWHPAYPPLMLAIVGGLVWQSRRRLRAIVGTE
;
A
#
# COMPACT_ATOMS: atom_id res chain seq x y z
N MET A 1 -20.36 -3.85 35.35
CA MET A 1 -19.13 -4.66 35.10
C MET A 1 -17.98 -3.72 34.82
N PRO A 2 -16.80 -3.89 35.45
CA PRO A 2 -15.66 -3.03 35.20
C PRO A 2 -15.21 -3.14 33.74
N PRO A 3 -14.96 -2.03 33.03
CA PRO A 3 -14.60 -2.01 31.60
C PRO A 3 -13.27 -2.70 31.28
N ALA A 4 -12.48 -3.08 32.29
CA ALA A 4 -11.17 -3.69 32.13
C ALA A 4 -11.20 -5.16 31.67
N ALA A 5 -12.19 -5.94 32.11
CA ALA A 5 -12.30 -7.37 31.75
C ALA A 5 -12.48 -7.60 30.22
N PRO A 6 -13.40 -6.90 29.53
CA PRO A 6 -13.60 -7.12 28.09
C PRO A 6 -12.42 -6.59 27.26
N LEU A 7 -11.78 -5.49 27.65
CA LEU A 7 -10.59 -4.96 26.97
C LEU A 7 -9.44 -5.98 27.02
N ARG A 8 -9.20 -6.60 28.17
CA ARG A 8 -8.15 -7.62 28.31
C ARG A 8 -8.43 -8.84 27.43
N ALA A 9 -9.67 -9.32 27.39
CA ALA A 9 -10.06 -10.43 26.53
C ALA A 9 -9.85 -10.10 25.04
N TYR A 10 -10.25 -8.89 24.63
CA TYR A 10 -10.05 -8.38 23.28
C TYR A 10 -8.56 -8.32 22.88
N LEU A 11 -7.71 -7.71 23.71
CA LEU A 11 -6.27 -7.62 23.44
C LEU A 11 -5.60 -9.00 23.42
N THR A 12 -6.03 -9.92 24.29
CA THR A 12 -5.53 -11.30 24.29
C THR A 12 -5.87 -12.01 22.97
N LEU A 13 -7.09 -11.84 22.46
CA LEU A 13 -7.51 -12.37 21.16
C LEU A 13 -6.67 -11.78 20.03
N ARG A 14 -6.41 -10.47 20.04
CA ARG A 14 -5.54 -9.80 19.06
C ARG A 14 -4.11 -10.32 19.08
N LEU A 15 -3.53 -10.51 20.26
CA LEU A 15 -2.19 -11.08 20.40
C LEU A 15 -2.12 -12.52 19.88
N ARG A 16 -3.15 -13.34 20.11
CA ARG A 16 -3.23 -14.69 19.56
C ARG A 16 -3.31 -14.68 18.03
N LEU A 17 -4.11 -13.78 17.45
CA LEU A 17 -4.20 -13.60 16.01
C LEU A 17 -2.87 -13.13 15.42
N LEU A 18 -2.22 -12.14 16.02
CA LEU A 18 -0.91 -11.66 15.60
C LEU A 18 0.13 -12.79 15.67
N GLY A 19 0.17 -13.55 16.77
CA GLY A 19 1.07 -14.68 16.92
C GLY A 19 0.81 -15.80 15.92
N ARG A 20 -0.44 -15.98 15.45
CA ARG A 20 -0.75 -16.89 14.34
C ARG A 20 -0.24 -16.34 13.01
N LEU A 21 -0.51 -15.07 12.70
CA LEU A 21 -0.03 -14.42 11.48
C LEU A 21 1.50 -14.42 11.37
N LEU A 22 2.21 -14.13 12.47
CA LEU A 22 3.68 -14.20 12.51
C LEU A 22 4.20 -15.62 12.24
N ARG A 23 3.51 -16.65 12.78
CA ARG A 23 3.85 -18.06 12.49
C ARG A 23 3.56 -18.45 11.04
N GLU A 24 2.46 -17.96 10.46
CA GLU A 24 2.11 -18.18 9.05
C GLU A 24 3.09 -17.52 8.08
N ILE A 25 3.65 -16.36 8.44
CA ILE A 25 4.73 -15.71 7.68
C ILE A 25 5.99 -16.59 7.70
N GLY A 26 6.29 -17.22 8.84
CA GLY A 26 7.46 -18.08 9.05
C GLY A 26 8.69 -17.31 9.51
N TRP A 27 9.47 -17.94 10.40
CA TRP A 27 10.62 -17.31 11.08
C TRP A 27 11.68 -16.78 10.11
N LEU A 28 11.95 -17.51 9.02
CA LEU A 28 12.94 -17.12 8.01
C LEU A 28 12.55 -15.80 7.32
N ARG A 29 11.26 -15.65 6.96
CA ARG A 29 10.77 -14.41 6.33
C ARG A 29 10.81 -13.26 7.33
N LEU A 30 10.44 -13.50 8.58
CA LEU A 30 10.56 -12.49 9.63
C LEU A 30 12.01 -12.06 9.84
N ALA A 31 12.96 -13.00 9.87
CA ALA A 31 14.39 -12.72 10.00
C ALA A 31 14.93 -11.86 8.84
N LEU A 32 14.35 -11.94 7.65
CA LEU A 32 14.70 -11.07 6.52
C LEU A 32 13.97 -9.72 6.57
N VAL A 33 12.67 -9.74 6.88
CA VAL A 33 11.80 -8.56 6.83
C VAL A 33 12.07 -7.60 7.97
N VAL A 34 12.31 -8.10 9.19
CA VAL A 34 12.50 -7.26 10.39
C VAL A 34 13.74 -6.36 10.29
N PRO A 35 14.94 -6.86 9.93
CA PRO A 35 16.12 -6.00 9.75
C PRO A 35 15.92 -4.98 8.64
N LEU A 36 15.26 -5.39 7.56
CA LEU A 36 15.05 -4.54 6.39
C LEU A 36 14.05 -3.40 6.67
N LEU A 37 12.96 -3.69 7.37
CA LEU A 37 12.04 -2.68 7.89
C LEU A 37 12.71 -1.78 8.93
N SER A 38 13.52 -2.36 9.81
CA SER A 38 14.28 -1.60 10.81
C SER A 38 15.24 -0.61 10.16
N LEU A 39 15.98 -1.04 9.12
CA LEU A 39 16.87 -0.17 8.35
C LEU A 39 16.09 0.95 7.64
N GLY A 40 14.97 0.63 7.00
CA GLY A 40 14.10 1.64 6.38
C GLY A 40 13.59 2.67 7.38
N LEU A 41 13.17 2.21 8.57
CA LEU A 41 12.74 3.08 9.67
C LEU A 41 13.89 3.97 10.16
N LEU A 42 15.09 3.41 10.38
CA LEU A 42 16.26 4.17 10.82
C LEU A 42 16.66 5.23 9.79
N GLN A 43 16.62 4.90 8.50
CA GLN A 43 16.88 5.87 7.43
C GLN A 43 15.84 6.99 7.41
N ALA A 44 14.55 6.65 7.55
CA ALA A 44 13.49 7.66 7.65
C ALA A 44 13.69 8.58 8.85
N LEU A 45 14.03 8.03 10.02
CA LEU A 45 14.33 8.81 11.22
C LEU A 45 15.58 9.68 11.04
N ALA A 46 16.63 9.18 10.39
CA ALA A 46 17.83 9.94 10.08
C ALA A 46 17.53 11.12 9.14
N ALA A 47 16.71 10.91 8.10
CA ALA A 47 16.27 11.97 7.19
C ALA A 47 15.45 13.04 7.92
N LEU A 48 14.57 12.64 8.85
CA LEU A 48 13.76 13.57 9.64
C LEU A 48 14.59 14.45 10.58
N ARG A 49 15.74 13.97 11.08
CA ARG A 49 16.64 14.78 11.93
C ARG A 49 17.13 16.04 11.20
N GLY A 50 17.33 15.97 9.89
CA GLY A 50 17.78 17.11 9.08
C GLY A 50 16.67 18.11 8.73
N GLN A 51 15.39 17.76 8.93
CA GLN A 51 14.25 18.55 8.48
C GLN A 51 13.14 18.57 9.55
N PRO A 52 13.25 19.40 10.60
CA PRO A 52 12.31 19.40 11.72
C PRO A 52 10.87 19.73 11.30
N ARG A 53 10.68 20.52 10.23
CA ARG A 53 9.36 20.78 9.65
C ARG A 53 8.74 19.53 9.00
N ALA A 54 9.55 18.67 8.38
CA ALA A 54 9.09 17.44 7.76
C ALA A 54 8.59 16.41 8.79
N ALA A 55 9.08 16.47 10.04
CA ALA A 55 8.61 15.60 11.12
C ALA A 55 7.11 15.76 11.42
N TRP A 56 6.52 16.92 11.11
CA TRP A 56 5.07 17.15 11.26
C TRP A 56 4.22 16.46 10.18
N LEU A 57 4.81 16.02 9.07
CA LEU A 57 4.11 15.23 8.05
C LEU A 57 4.00 13.76 8.44
N ALA A 58 4.98 13.24 9.19
CA ALA A 58 5.00 11.85 9.64
C ALA A 58 3.71 11.40 10.37
N PRO A 59 3.20 12.11 11.40
CA PRO A 59 1.95 11.71 12.06
C PRO A 59 0.76 11.69 11.12
N LEU A 60 0.68 12.61 10.14
CA LEU A 60 -0.41 12.66 9.17
C LEU A 60 -0.37 11.47 8.21
N LEU A 61 0.81 11.13 7.69
CA LEU A 61 0.99 9.98 6.79
C LEU A 61 0.69 8.65 7.48
N VAL A 62 1.17 8.49 8.71
CA VAL A 62 0.93 7.27 9.50
C VAL A 62 -0.54 7.16 9.90
N ALA A 63 -1.17 8.26 10.35
CA ALA A 63 -2.60 8.27 10.66
C ALA A 63 -3.46 7.99 9.43
N TRP A 64 -3.08 8.51 8.25
CA TRP A 64 -3.76 8.21 6.99
C TRP A 64 -3.68 6.72 6.63
N SER A 65 -2.50 6.11 6.76
CA SER A 65 -2.31 4.67 6.56
C SER A 65 -3.14 3.85 7.55
N LEU A 66 -3.15 4.24 8.82
CA LEU A 66 -3.95 3.60 9.87
C LEU A 66 -5.44 3.74 9.59
N LEU A 67 -5.89 4.89 9.11
CA LEU A 67 -7.27 5.12 8.70
C LEU A 67 -7.67 4.20 7.54
N GLY A 68 -6.80 4.04 6.54
CA GLY A 68 -7.00 3.07 5.46
C GLY A 68 -7.19 1.65 5.99
N ALA A 69 -6.31 1.22 6.90
CA ALA A 69 -6.40 -0.10 7.55
C ALA A 69 -7.67 -0.23 8.42
N HIS A 70 -8.06 0.81 9.15
CA HIS A 70 -9.27 0.84 9.96
C HIS A 70 -10.53 0.68 9.11
N ARG A 71 -10.60 1.40 7.99
CA ARG A 71 -11.73 1.32 7.06
C ARG A 71 -11.89 -0.05 6.41
N GLN A 72 -10.80 -0.79 6.24
CA GLN A 72 -10.78 -2.13 5.65
C GLN A 72 -10.88 -3.26 6.69
N ARG A 73 -11.16 -2.92 7.95
CA ARG A 73 -11.17 -3.89 9.03
C ARG A 73 -12.32 -4.89 8.89
N ALA A 74 -12.00 -6.15 8.65
CA ALA A 74 -12.98 -7.22 8.43
C ALA A 74 -13.91 -7.48 9.62
N ASP A 75 -13.45 -7.26 10.85
CA ASP A 75 -14.21 -7.54 12.06
C ASP A 75 -15.00 -6.34 12.60
N ALA A 76 -14.97 -5.18 11.92
CA ALA A 76 -15.62 -3.97 12.39
C ALA A 76 -17.15 -4.13 12.53
N GLN A 77 -17.79 -4.86 11.61
CA GLN A 77 -19.23 -5.14 11.69
C GLN A 77 -19.57 -6.08 12.86
N PHE A 78 -18.75 -7.10 13.09
CA PHE A 78 -18.89 -8.00 14.22
C PHE A 78 -18.73 -7.27 15.55
N LEU A 79 -17.74 -6.38 15.68
CA LEU A 79 -17.57 -5.56 16.88
C LEU A 79 -18.75 -4.61 17.09
N ALA A 80 -19.29 -4.02 16.02
CA ALA A 80 -20.45 -3.14 16.12
C ALA A 80 -21.71 -3.86 16.61
N THR A 81 -21.90 -5.14 16.27
CA THR A 81 -23.06 -5.92 16.73
C THR A 81 -22.87 -6.54 18.11
N THR A 82 -21.66 -7.01 18.43
CA THR A 82 -21.40 -7.76 19.68
C THR A 82 -20.94 -6.88 20.84
N ALA A 83 -20.38 -5.70 20.57
CA ALA A 83 -19.80 -4.82 21.58
C ALA A 83 -20.01 -3.34 21.24
N PRO A 84 -21.19 -2.73 21.48
CA PRO A 84 -21.52 -1.36 21.08
C PRO A 84 -20.57 -0.27 21.64
N GLY A 85 -19.78 -0.60 22.67
CA GLY A 85 -18.72 0.25 23.23
C GLY A 85 -17.29 -0.11 22.79
N PHE A 86 -17.07 -0.74 21.64
CA PHE A 86 -15.74 -1.24 21.23
C PHE A 86 -14.72 -0.14 20.86
N ARG A 87 -15.17 1.08 20.55
CA ARG A 87 -14.28 2.15 20.01
C ARG A 87 -13.09 2.51 20.92
N PRO A 88 -13.25 2.67 22.25
CA PRO A 88 -12.11 2.91 23.14
C PRO A 88 -11.10 1.75 23.13
N TRP A 89 -11.55 0.51 22.95
CA TRP A 89 -10.65 -0.65 22.86
C TRP A 89 -9.79 -0.58 21.61
N VAL A 90 -10.38 -0.16 20.49
CA VAL A 90 -9.69 0.06 19.23
C VAL A 90 -8.75 1.25 19.30
N ALA A 91 -9.12 2.33 19.99
CA ALA A 91 -8.25 3.47 20.22
C ALA A 91 -6.99 3.07 20.99
N VAL A 92 -7.13 2.27 22.04
CA VAL A 92 -5.99 1.72 22.81
C VAL A 92 -5.13 0.82 21.93
N GLU A 93 -5.74 -0.09 21.16
CA GLU A 93 -5.02 -0.94 20.21
C GLU A 93 -4.20 -0.10 19.22
N TYR A 94 -4.78 0.96 18.66
CA TYR A 94 -4.09 1.85 17.72
C TYR A 94 -2.98 2.66 18.37
N GLY A 95 -3.18 3.16 19.59
CA GLY A 95 -2.11 3.80 20.36
C GLY A 95 -0.93 2.86 20.61
N LEU A 96 -1.20 1.61 21.00
CA LEU A 96 -0.16 0.59 21.21
C LEU A 96 0.56 0.22 19.90
N LEU A 97 -0.18 0.05 18.81
CA LEU A 97 0.42 -0.24 17.50
C LEU A 97 1.29 0.89 16.98
N MET A 98 0.97 2.14 17.30
CA MET A 98 1.73 3.32 16.88
C MET A 98 2.87 3.69 17.83
N LEU A 99 3.01 3.00 18.97
CA LEU A 99 4.03 3.28 19.96
C LEU A 99 5.47 3.22 19.40
N PRO A 100 5.88 2.24 18.56
CA PRO A 100 7.22 2.22 18.00
C PRO A 100 7.54 3.45 17.14
N ALA A 101 6.58 3.92 16.36
CA ALA A 101 6.75 5.11 15.53
C ALA A 101 6.81 6.39 16.39
N ALA A 102 5.99 6.49 17.43
CA ALA A 102 6.04 7.60 18.39
C ALA A 102 7.38 7.65 19.15
N LEU A 103 7.90 6.49 19.58
CA LEU A 103 9.22 6.38 20.21
C LEU A 103 10.35 6.78 19.24
N GLY A 104 10.25 6.40 17.96
CA GLY A 104 11.17 6.85 16.92
C GLY A 104 11.18 8.38 16.77
N LEU A 105 10.00 9.01 16.74
CA LEU A 105 9.87 10.47 16.72
C LEU A 105 10.46 11.13 17.99
N LEU A 106 10.26 10.53 19.16
CA LEU A 106 10.87 10.99 20.40
C LEU A 106 12.41 10.87 20.38
N ALA A 107 12.95 9.80 19.80
CA ALA A 107 14.39 9.59 19.65
C ALA A 107 15.07 10.62 18.72
N VAL A 108 14.29 11.34 17.90
CA VAL A 108 14.75 12.48 17.10
C VAL A 108 14.33 13.83 17.70
N ARG A 109 13.96 13.85 18.99
CA ARG A 109 13.51 15.02 19.76
C ARG A 109 12.25 15.70 19.19
N ALA A 110 11.41 14.96 18.47
CA ALA A 110 10.16 15.45 17.88
C ALA A 110 8.94 15.10 18.78
N ALA A 111 8.92 15.61 20.01
CA ALA A 111 7.85 15.30 20.97
C ALA A 111 6.46 15.76 20.53
N GLY A 112 6.35 16.95 19.92
CA GLY A 112 5.08 17.46 19.36
C GLY A 112 4.47 16.50 18.32
N PRO A 113 5.21 16.15 17.24
CA PRO A 113 4.76 15.15 16.26
C PRO A 113 4.43 13.78 16.87
N ALA A 114 5.18 13.32 17.87
CA ALA A 114 4.89 12.05 18.56
C ALA A 114 3.54 12.09 19.31
N GLY A 115 3.27 13.17 20.04
CA GLY A 115 1.98 13.37 20.72
C GLY A 115 0.82 13.47 19.72
N LEU A 116 1.03 14.20 18.62
CA LEU A 116 0.05 14.30 17.53
C LEU A 116 -0.24 12.92 16.91
N LEU A 117 0.79 12.09 16.67
CA LEU A 117 0.61 10.73 16.14
C LEU A 117 -0.30 9.89 17.04
N LEU A 118 -0.03 9.87 18.35
CA LEU A 118 -0.83 9.08 19.29
C LEU A 118 -2.27 9.60 19.39
N GLY A 119 -2.45 10.93 19.40
CA GLY A 119 -3.77 11.55 19.38
C GLY A 119 -4.57 11.20 18.13
N LEU A 120 -3.96 11.34 16.94
CA LEU A 120 -4.59 10.96 15.67
C LEU A 120 -4.88 9.46 15.62
N ALA A 121 -3.96 8.61 16.07
CA ALA A 121 -4.15 7.17 16.09
C ALA A 121 -5.37 6.76 16.93
N ALA A 122 -5.57 7.39 18.08
CA ALA A 122 -6.78 7.20 18.87
C ALA A 122 -8.02 7.67 18.09
N LEU A 123 -8.01 8.90 17.55
CA LEU A 123 -9.15 9.47 16.82
C LEU A 123 -9.61 8.62 15.62
N VAL A 124 -8.70 7.90 14.95
CA VAL A 124 -9.06 6.98 13.85
C VAL A 124 -10.10 5.94 14.28
N ALA A 125 -10.10 5.50 15.55
CA ALA A 125 -11.06 4.52 16.05
C ALA A 125 -12.53 4.99 16.05
N TRP A 126 -12.77 6.30 15.93
CA TRP A 126 -14.11 6.88 15.85
C TRP A 126 -14.61 7.11 14.42
N VAL A 127 -13.74 6.94 13.42
CA VAL A 127 -14.16 7.03 12.03
C VAL A 127 -15.02 5.81 11.70
N PRO A 128 -16.18 5.95 11.03
CA PRO A 128 -16.95 4.78 10.64
C PRO A 128 -16.14 3.89 9.69
N PRO A 129 -16.17 2.54 9.86
CA PRO A 129 -15.56 1.63 8.90
C PRO A 129 -16.19 1.84 7.52
N ALA A 130 -15.44 1.56 6.45
CA ALA A 130 -16.04 1.62 5.13
C ALA A 130 -17.15 0.56 5.07
N ARG A 131 -18.37 0.99 4.73
CA ARG A 131 -19.43 0.05 4.37
C ARG A 131 -19.00 -0.60 3.06
N ALA A 132 -19.30 -1.89 2.90
CA ALA A 132 -19.25 -2.47 1.57
C ALA A 132 -20.16 -1.61 0.70
N ASP A 133 -19.59 -0.95 -0.31
CA ASP A 133 -20.37 -0.13 -1.22
C ASP A 133 -21.45 -1.03 -1.80
N SER A 134 -22.72 -0.64 -1.62
CA SER A 134 -23.83 -1.39 -2.18
C SER A 134 -23.59 -1.49 -3.69
N PRO A 135 -23.71 -2.68 -4.31
CA PRO A 135 -23.47 -2.88 -5.74
C PRO A 135 -24.36 -2.00 -6.64
N THR A 136 -25.34 -1.31 -6.05
CA THR A 136 -26.26 -0.37 -6.69
C THR A 136 -25.78 1.08 -6.74
N GLN A 137 -24.71 1.48 -6.03
CA GLN A 137 -24.29 2.89 -6.00
C GLN A 137 -23.44 3.25 -7.23
N HIS A 138 -24.16 3.75 -8.24
CA HIS A 138 -23.72 4.45 -9.44
C HIS A 138 -22.92 3.65 -10.48
N ARG A 139 -23.64 3.22 -11.53
CA ARG A 139 -23.12 2.75 -12.83
C ARG A 139 -22.41 3.88 -13.60
N TRP A 140 -21.31 4.41 -13.09
CA TRP A 140 -20.44 5.25 -13.91
C TRP A 140 -19.83 4.40 -15.01
N ARG A 141 -20.00 4.81 -16.27
CA ARG A 141 -19.30 4.19 -17.40
C ARG A 141 -17.80 4.35 -17.18
N SER A 142 -17.09 3.23 -17.09
CA SER A 142 -15.65 3.21 -16.86
C SER A 142 -14.92 3.75 -18.09
N LEU A 143 -13.89 4.58 -17.87
CA LEU A 143 -12.95 5.00 -18.91
C LEU A 143 -11.98 3.87 -19.32
N PHE A 144 -11.83 2.87 -18.46
CA PHE A 144 -10.97 1.70 -18.69
C PHE A 144 -11.77 0.57 -19.34
N ARG A 145 -11.11 -0.18 -20.24
CA ARG A 145 -11.66 -1.43 -20.78
C ARG A 145 -11.99 -2.41 -19.66
N SER A 146 -13.08 -3.16 -19.82
CA SER A 146 -13.52 -4.19 -18.87
C SER A 146 -12.47 -5.26 -18.59
N GLU A 147 -11.60 -5.54 -19.58
CA GLU A 147 -10.45 -6.45 -19.42
C GLU A 147 -9.45 -6.00 -18.34
N ALA A 148 -9.36 -4.70 -18.06
CA ALA A 148 -8.51 -4.14 -17.00
C ALA A 148 -9.33 -3.90 -15.73
N PHE A 149 -9.98 -4.97 -15.26
CA PHE A 149 -10.88 -4.96 -14.12
C PHE A 149 -10.25 -4.33 -12.87
N GLU A 150 -8.94 -4.50 -12.65
CA GLU A 150 -8.21 -3.88 -11.55
C GLU A 150 -8.29 -2.36 -11.58
N TRP A 151 -8.14 -1.76 -12.76
CA TRP A 151 -8.23 -0.31 -12.92
C TRP A 151 -9.67 0.16 -12.75
N VAL A 152 -10.64 -0.59 -13.29
CA VAL A 152 -12.07 -0.25 -13.15
C VAL A 152 -12.49 -0.26 -11.67
N SER A 153 -12.26 -1.37 -10.99
CA SER A 153 -12.68 -1.57 -9.59
C SER A 153 -11.86 -0.71 -8.64
N GLY A 154 -10.55 -0.68 -8.84
CA GLY A 154 -9.60 0.09 -8.04
C GLY A 154 -9.83 1.59 -8.11
N MET A 155 -10.05 2.16 -9.30
CA MET A 155 -10.30 3.60 -9.45
C MET A 155 -11.62 4.04 -8.83
N ARG A 156 -12.63 3.16 -8.82
CA ARG A 156 -13.90 3.42 -8.13
C ARG A 156 -13.70 3.38 -6.62
N ALA A 157 -13.09 2.32 -6.09
CA ALA A 157 -12.88 2.14 -4.66
C ALA A 157 -11.98 3.23 -4.04
N SER A 158 -10.92 3.62 -4.75
CA SER A 158 -9.98 4.65 -4.31
C SER A 158 -10.45 6.08 -4.61
N LYS A 159 -11.51 6.25 -5.41
CA LYS A 159 -11.87 7.53 -6.04
C LYS A 159 -10.72 8.12 -6.87
N GLY A 160 -9.92 7.24 -7.48
CA GLY A 160 -8.71 7.62 -8.22
C GLY A 160 -8.97 8.61 -9.36
N LEU A 161 -10.14 8.57 -10.00
CA LEU A 161 -10.53 9.54 -11.04
C LEU A 161 -10.70 10.98 -10.50
N VAL A 162 -11.00 11.14 -9.21
CA VAL A 162 -11.07 12.46 -8.55
C VAL A 162 -9.69 12.85 -8.00
N ILE A 163 -8.95 11.89 -7.47
CA ILE A 163 -7.60 12.13 -6.92
C ILE A 163 -6.62 12.51 -8.03
N TRP A 164 -6.70 11.88 -9.20
CA TRP A 164 -5.79 12.11 -10.33
C TRP A 164 -5.70 13.58 -10.76
N PRO A 165 -6.79 14.28 -11.11
CA PRO A 165 -6.70 15.68 -11.53
C PRO A 165 -6.23 16.59 -10.40
N VAL A 166 -6.54 16.27 -9.13
CA VAL A 166 -6.01 17.01 -7.96
C VAL A 166 -4.49 16.87 -7.88
N LEU A 167 -3.96 15.65 -8.01
CA LEU A 167 -2.51 15.42 -7.99
C LEU A 167 -1.81 16.10 -9.16
N VAL A 168 -2.39 16.04 -10.36
CA VAL A 168 -1.85 16.75 -11.54
C VAL A 168 -1.86 18.25 -11.32
N GLY A 169 -2.97 18.81 -10.83
CA GLY A 169 -3.09 20.24 -10.53
C GLY A 169 -2.07 20.71 -9.49
N LEU A 170 -1.87 19.94 -8.41
CA LEU A 170 -0.85 20.22 -7.40
C LEU A 170 0.57 20.15 -7.97
N ALA A 171 0.87 19.16 -8.82
CA ALA A 171 2.16 19.02 -9.48
C ALA A 171 2.45 20.18 -10.44
N ILE A 172 1.43 20.66 -11.17
CA ILE A 172 1.53 21.85 -12.03
C ILE A 172 1.78 23.10 -11.19
N TRP A 173 0.98 23.30 -10.13
CA TRP A 173 1.08 24.46 -9.26
C TRP A 173 2.46 24.58 -8.59
N GLN A 174 3.02 23.45 -8.15
CA GLN A 174 4.33 23.40 -7.50
C GLN A 174 5.47 22.98 -8.43
N ARG A 175 5.31 23.08 -9.75
CA ARG A 175 6.31 22.60 -10.73
C ARG A 175 7.71 23.20 -10.60
N ALA A 176 7.83 24.37 -9.95
CA ALA A 176 9.11 25.00 -9.67
C ALA A 176 9.97 24.17 -8.70
N ALA A 177 9.35 23.35 -7.85
CA ALA A 177 10.05 22.42 -6.98
C ALA A 177 10.16 21.05 -7.67
N PRO A 178 11.38 20.50 -7.92
CA PRO A 178 11.55 19.20 -8.58
C PRO A 178 10.90 18.05 -7.80
N VAL A 179 10.71 18.22 -6.49
CA VAL A 179 10.12 17.22 -5.60
C VAL A 179 8.61 17.07 -5.82
N ALA A 180 7.91 18.12 -6.27
CA ALA A 180 6.45 18.10 -6.29
C ALA A 180 5.87 17.06 -7.28
N PRO A 181 6.32 16.98 -8.55
CA PRO A 181 5.85 15.92 -9.45
C PRO A 181 6.23 14.50 -8.99
N VAL A 182 7.40 14.34 -8.33
CA VAL A 182 7.81 13.05 -7.76
C VAL A 182 6.88 12.64 -6.61
N ALA A 183 6.58 13.57 -5.71
CA ALA A 183 5.65 13.32 -4.60
C ALA A 183 4.25 12.97 -5.11
N ALA A 184 3.77 13.66 -6.16
CA ALA A 184 2.51 13.34 -6.81
C ALA A 184 2.54 11.95 -7.48
N LEU A 185 3.64 11.55 -8.11
CA LEU A 185 3.83 10.19 -8.65
C LEU A 185 3.83 9.11 -7.57
N VAL A 186 4.43 9.37 -6.41
CA VAL A 186 4.40 8.44 -5.27
C VAL A 186 2.98 8.31 -4.74
N ALA A 187 2.25 9.43 -4.56
CA ALA A 187 0.85 9.40 -4.17
C ALA A 187 -0.01 8.66 -5.20
N TRP A 188 0.24 8.86 -6.50
CA TRP A 188 -0.44 8.15 -7.57
C TRP A 188 -0.12 6.64 -7.55
N LEU A 189 1.12 6.26 -7.26
CA LEU A 189 1.51 4.87 -7.11
C LEU A 189 0.75 4.17 -5.98
N LEU A 190 0.44 4.87 -4.89
CA LEU A 190 -0.40 4.33 -3.80
C LEU A 190 -1.84 4.09 -4.26
N VAL A 191 -2.37 4.94 -5.15
CA VAL A 191 -3.68 4.71 -5.79
C VAL A 191 -3.62 3.47 -6.69
N VAL A 192 -2.57 3.35 -7.51
CA VAL A 192 -2.35 2.16 -8.36
C VAL A 192 -2.20 0.89 -7.52
N LEU A 193 -1.44 0.94 -6.44
CA LEU A 193 -1.30 -0.14 -5.47
C LEU A 193 -2.66 -0.61 -4.95
N ALA A 194 -3.55 0.32 -4.57
CA ALA A 194 -4.89 -0.02 -4.12
C ALA A 194 -5.72 -0.75 -5.19
N CYS A 195 -5.48 -0.45 -6.48
CA CYS A 195 -6.15 -1.14 -7.59
C CYS A 195 -5.76 -2.63 -7.72
N TYR A 196 -4.56 -3.00 -7.25
CA TYR A 196 -4.04 -4.37 -7.32
C TYR A 196 -4.10 -5.13 -5.99
N GLY A 197 -4.75 -4.55 -4.97
CA GLY A 197 -4.82 -5.12 -3.62
C GLY A 197 -5.93 -6.16 -3.40
N GLU A 198 -6.88 -6.30 -4.33
CA GLU A 198 -7.95 -7.31 -4.29
C GLU A 198 -7.69 -8.45 -5.29
N PRO A 199 -7.81 -9.72 -4.87
CA PRO A 199 -7.77 -10.85 -5.79
C PRO A 199 -9.04 -10.86 -6.66
N GLU A 200 -8.88 -11.17 -7.94
CA GLU A 200 -10.02 -11.35 -8.85
C GLU A 200 -10.73 -12.69 -8.57
N PRO A 201 -12.02 -12.83 -8.89
CA PRO A 201 -12.70 -14.13 -8.81
C PRO A 201 -12.00 -15.19 -9.67
N VAL A 202 -11.89 -16.41 -9.16
CA VAL A 202 -11.22 -17.54 -9.86
C VAL A 202 -11.87 -17.80 -11.22
N THR A 203 -13.18 -17.63 -11.34
CA THR A 203 -13.92 -17.78 -12.60
C THR A 203 -13.44 -16.82 -13.69
N MET A 204 -13.02 -15.61 -13.31
CA MET A 204 -12.48 -14.63 -14.26
C MET A 204 -11.08 -15.03 -14.75
N LEU A 205 -10.28 -15.67 -13.90
CA LEU A 205 -8.99 -16.24 -14.31
C LEU A 205 -9.17 -17.43 -15.26
N ALA A 206 -10.13 -18.30 -14.95
CA ALA A 206 -10.43 -19.48 -15.77
C ALA A 206 -10.91 -19.09 -17.17
N LEU A 207 -11.82 -18.12 -17.28
CA LEU A 207 -12.37 -17.65 -18.57
C LEU A 207 -11.35 -16.87 -19.43
N ALA A 208 -10.38 -16.20 -18.80
CA ALA A 208 -9.45 -15.31 -19.50
C ALA A 208 -8.18 -16.01 -20.01
N ALA A 209 -7.88 -17.22 -19.56
CA ALA A 209 -6.58 -17.84 -19.80
C ALA A 209 -6.64 -18.94 -20.88
N ARG A 210 -5.94 -18.74 -21.99
CA ARG A 210 -5.50 -19.85 -22.87
C ARG A 210 -4.22 -20.51 -22.33
N THR A 211 -3.28 -19.71 -21.81
CA THR A 211 -2.10 -20.17 -21.07
C THR A 211 -1.69 -19.16 -19.97
N PRO A 212 -1.03 -19.60 -18.88
CA PRO A 212 -0.54 -18.72 -17.81
C PRO A 212 0.37 -17.58 -18.27
N GLU A 213 1.23 -17.83 -19.27
CA GLU A 213 2.18 -16.83 -19.76
C GLU A 213 1.50 -15.75 -20.57
N GLN A 214 0.59 -16.12 -21.47
CA GLN A 214 -0.19 -15.16 -22.25
C GLN A 214 -1.06 -14.30 -21.34
N PHE A 215 -1.68 -14.92 -20.34
CA PHE A 215 -2.46 -14.21 -19.33
C PHE A 215 -1.60 -13.17 -18.60
N LEU A 216 -0.44 -13.57 -18.06
CA LEU A 216 0.43 -12.65 -17.32
C LEU A 216 0.98 -11.52 -18.22
N ARG A 217 1.40 -11.84 -19.46
CA ARG A 217 1.86 -10.84 -20.43
C ARG A 217 0.76 -9.82 -20.75
N ARG A 218 -0.47 -10.27 -20.98
CA ARG A 218 -1.61 -9.39 -21.26
C ARG A 218 -1.91 -8.48 -20.07
N ARG A 219 -1.86 -9.01 -18.84
CA ARG A 219 -2.08 -8.22 -17.61
C ARG A 219 -1.00 -7.21 -17.34
N LEU A 220 0.26 -7.57 -17.56
CA LEU A 220 1.38 -6.63 -17.51
C LEU A 220 1.24 -5.54 -18.57
N ALA A 221 0.95 -5.91 -19.83
CA ALA A 221 0.82 -4.94 -20.91
C ALA A 221 -0.33 -3.93 -20.66
N LEU A 222 -1.52 -4.41 -20.28
CA LEU A 222 -2.65 -3.54 -19.96
C LEU A 222 -2.36 -2.69 -18.71
N GLY A 223 -1.84 -3.31 -17.66
CA GLY A 223 -1.54 -2.62 -16.40
C GLY A 223 -0.49 -1.52 -16.57
N LEU A 224 0.63 -1.84 -17.22
CA LEU A 224 1.69 -0.87 -17.50
C LEU A 224 1.24 0.19 -18.52
N GLY A 225 0.43 -0.17 -19.51
CA GLY A 225 -0.11 0.80 -20.48
C GLY A 225 -0.97 1.86 -19.80
N TYR A 226 -1.93 1.46 -18.97
CA TYR A 226 -2.76 2.42 -18.21
C TYR A 226 -1.95 3.18 -17.16
N ALA A 227 -1.01 2.51 -16.49
CA ALA A 227 -0.13 3.16 -15.53
C ALA A 227 0.72 4.24 -16.20
N ALA A 228 1.31 3.95 -17.36
CA ALA A 228 2.08 4.90 -18.15
C ALA A 228 1.21 6.06 -18.64
N ALA A 229 0.04 5.77 -19.20
CA ALA A 229 -0.87 6.80 -19.69
C ALA A 229 -1.31 7.77 -18.59
N THR A 230 -1.62 7.24 -17.40
CA THR A 230 -2.04 8.06 -16.25
C THR A 230 -0.88 8.78 -15.55
N ALA A 231 0.34 8.22 -15.62
CA ALA A 231 1.53 8.83 -15.05
C ALA A 231 2.22 9.85 -15.97
N ALA A 232 1.97 9.79 -17.28
CA ALA A 232 2.62 10.61 -18.29
C ALA A 232 2.63 12.12 -17.99
N PRO A 233 1.54 12.76 -17.50
CA PRO A 233 1.57 14.18 -17.19
C PRO A 233 2.64 14.53 -16.15
N PHE A 234 2.86 13.68 -15.14
CA PHE A 234 3.88 13.94 -14.13
C PHE A 234 5.30 13.81 -14.70
N TRP A 235 5.53 12.85 -15.61
CA TRP A 235 6.82 12.70 -16.27
C TRP A 235 7.13 13.88 -17.20
N VAL A 236 6.12 14.38 -17.93
CA VAL A 236 6.26 15.59 -18.73
C VAL A 236 6.61 16.79 -17.84
N LEU A 237 5.91 16.95 -16.71
CA LEU A 237 6.21 18.02 -15.74
C LEU A 237 7.62 17.90 -15.15
N LEU A 238 8.10 16.69 -14.87
CA LEU A 238 9.49 16.46 -14.46
C LEU A 238 10.49 16.84 -15.55
N GLY A 239 10.20 16.44 -16.79
CA GLY A 239 11.11 16.60 -17.92
C GLY A 239 11.28 18.05 -18.37
N VAL A 240 10.19 18.81 -18.34
CA VAL A 240 10.19 20.26 -18.63
C VAL A 240 10.63 21.08 -17.41
N GLY A 241 10.56 20.49 -16.22
CA GLY A 241 10.97 21.12 -14.96
C GLY A 241 12.48 21.09 -14.73
N PRO A 242 12.93 21.55 -13.54
CA PRO A 242 14.34 21.67 -13.20
C PRO A 242 15.10 20.33 -13.12
N ALA A 243 14.39 19.20 -13.06
CA ALA A 243 15.01 17.88 -13.06
C ALA A 243 15.50 17.46 -14.46
N GLY A 244 14.90 18.00 -15.53
CA GLY A 244 15.25 17.71 -16.92
C GLY A 244 14.78 16.34 -17.43
N GLY A 245 14.88 16.15 -18.75
CA GLY A 245 14.37 14.95 -19.44
C GLY A 245 15.03 13.63 -19.02
N GLY A 246 16.33 13.64 -18.70
CA GLY A 246 17.05 12.45 -18.25
C GLY A 246 16.54 11.91 -16.91
N ALA A 247 16.33 12.81 -15.93
CA ALA A 247 15.76 12.45 -14.64
C ALA A 247 14.30 11.96 -14.80
N ALA A 248 13.52 12.61 -15.66
CA ALA A 248 12.16 12.19 -15.95
C ALA A 248 12.11 10.77 -16.53
N LEU A 249 13.00 10.43 -17.47
CA LEU A 249 13.10 9.08 -18.03
C LEU A 249 13.49 8.05 -16.96
N ALA A 250 14.50 8.35 -16.14
CA ALA A 250 14.93 7.45 -15.06
C ALA A 250 13.78 7.19 -14.06
N VAL A 251 13.08 8.25 -13.63
CA VAL A 251 11.92 8.13 -12.75
C VAL A 251 10.78 7.36 -13.42
N ALA A 252 10.50 7.58 -14.71
CA ALA A 252 9.47 6.86 -15.43
C ALA A 252 9.75 5.35 -15.50
N LEU A 253 10.98 4.97 -15.86
CA LEU A 253 11.40 3.57 -15.90
C LEU A 253 11.32 2.90 -14.53
N PHE A 254 11.82 3.58 -13.50
CA PHE A 254 11.76 3.08 -12.12
C PHE A 254 10.32 2.91 -11.64
N TRP A 255 9.46 3.90 -11.89
CA TRP A 255 8.06 3.88 -11.50
C TRP A 255 7.29 2.76 -12.23
N LEU A 256 7.54 2.55 -13.53
CA LEU A 256 6.95 1.43 -14.27
C LEU A 256 7.44 0.07 -13.77
N ALA A 257 8.71 -0.05 -13.39
CA ALA A 257 9.24 -1.26 -12.77
C ALA A 257 8.53 -1.57 -11.44
N LEU A 258 8.24 -0.54 -10.62
CA LEU A 258 7.44 -0.69 -9.41
C LEU A 258 6.04 -1.22 -9.73
N VAL A 259 5.34 -0.64 -10.71
CA VAL A 259 4.01 -1.13 -11.11
C VAL A 259 4.06 -2.57 -11.61
N ALA A 260 5.06 -2.94 -12.43
CA ALA A 260 5.24 -4.32 -12.87
C ALA A 260 5.39 -5.26 -11.67
N LEU A 261 6.15 -4.85 -10.65
CA LEU A 261 6.35 -5.61 -9.43
C LEU A 261 5.06 -5.77 -8.62
N LEU A 262 4.22 -4.74 -8.55
CA LEU A 262 2.90 -4.82 -7.90
C LEU A 262 1.99 -5.85 -8.59
N ILE A 263 1.97 -5.84 -9.92
CA ILE A 263 1.21 -6.79 -10.74
C ILE A 263 1.73 -8.22 -10.53
N LEU A 264 3.05 -8.43 -10.60
CA LEU A 264 3.67 -9.74 -10.37
C LEU A 264 3.40 -10.27 -8.96
N THR A 265 3.50 -9.39 -7.95
CA THR A 265 3.22 -9.74 -6.55
C THR A 265 1.78 -10.21 -6.37
N LYS A 266 0.80 -9.54 -7.00
CA LYS A 266 -0.59 -9.97 -6.97
C LYS A 266 -0.73 -11.43 -7.41
N TYR A 267 -0.16 -11.79 -8.55
CA TYR A 267 -0.30 -13.15 -9.08
C TYR A 267 0.62 -14.18 -8.42
N ALA A 268 1.70 -13.76 -7.76
CA ALA A 268 2.55 -14.65 -6.96
C ALA A 268 1.88 -15.12 -5.66
N PHE A 269 1.01 -14.29 -5.07
CA PHE A 269 0.34 -14.58 -3.79
C PHE A 269 -1.18 -14.80 -3.88
N TYR A 270 -1.71 -14.83 -5.11
CA TYR A 270 -3.09 -15.22 -5.36
C TYR A 270 -3.43 -16.61 -4.80
N PRO A 271 -4.64 -16.84 -4.22
CA PRO A 271 -5.79 -15.94 -4.09
C PRO A 271 -5.84 -15.13 -2.77
N ASN A 272 -4.80 -15.14 -1.93
CA ASN A 272 -4.90 -14.58 -0.58
C ASN A 272 -4.71 -13.04 -0.56
N ALA A 273 -5.81 -12.29 -0.41
CA ALA A 273 -5.82 -10.83 -0.38
C ALA A 273 -4.87 -10.22 0.66
N THR A 274 -4.84 -10.79 1.87
CA THR A 274 -3.98 -10.32 2.95
C THR A 274 -2.51 -10.45 2.58
N HIS A 275 -2.11 -11.59 2.01
CA HIS A 275 -0.73 -11.81 1.56
C HIS A 275 -0.36 -10.89 0.40
N ILE A 276 -1.29 -10.63 -0.53
CA ILE A 276 -1.08 -9.70 -1.65
C ILE A 276 -0.78 -8.29 -1.10
N ARG A 277 -1.66 -7.74 -0.27
CA ARG A 277 -1.52 -6.37 0.25
C ARG A 277 -0.28 -6.18 1.12
N THR A 278 -0.05 -7.12 2.04
CA THR A 278 1.09 -7.04 2.96
C THR A 278 2.40 -7.15 2.19
N THR A 279 2.50 -8.04 1.21
CA THR A 279 3.72 -8.18 0.42
C THR A 279 3.93 -7.00 -0.51
N GLN A 280 2.89 -6.50 -1.18
CA GLN A 280 3.00 -5.31 -2.04
C GLN A 280 3.41 -4.07 -1.23
N GLY A 281 2.79 -3.85 -0.06
CA GLY A 281 3.14 -2.74 0.83
C GLY A 281 4.56 -2.86 1.38
N LEU A 282 4.98 -4.07 1.76
CA LEU A 282 6.34 -4.35 2.19
C LEU A 282 7.34 -4.08 1.06
N VAL A 283 7.14 -4.68 -0.11
CA VAL A 283 7.99 -4.50 -1.28
C VAL A 283 8.10 -3.02 -1.63
N LEU A 284 6.99 -2.30 -1.71
CA LEU A 284 7.01 -0.87 -2.01
C LEU A 284 7.74 -0.06 -0.91
N GLY A 285 7.46 -0.35 0.36
CA GLY A 285 8.08 0.35 1.48
C GLY A 285 9.59 0.16 1.53
N ILE A 286 10.07 -1.07 1.30
CA ILE A 286 11.50 -1.31 1.20
C ILE A 286 12.06 -0.60 -0.03
N ILE A 287 11.40 -0.64 -1.19
CA ILE A 287 11.99 -0.07 -2.41
C ILE A 287 12.10 1.44 -2.30
N LEU A 288 11.05 2.10 -1.84
CA LEU A 288 11.08 3.54 -1.66
C LEU A 288 12.04 3.97 -0.54
N GLY A 289 12.17 3.18 0.53
CA GLY A 289 13.08 3.48 1.65
C GLY A 289 14.54 3.10 1.39
N GLY A 290 14.79 2.13 0.52
CA GLY A 290 16.10 1.50 0.30
C GLY A 290 16.72 1.77 -1.06
N ALA A 291 16.04 2.49 -1.97
CA ALA A 291 16.50 2.78 -3.33
C ALA A 291 17.92 3.37 -3.42
N TRP A 292 18.38 4.01 -2.35
CA TRP A 292 19.70 4.66 -2.27
C TRP A 292 20.83 3.71 -1.85
N HIS A 293 20.52 2.46 -1.48
CA HIS A 293 21.52 1.52 -0.98
C HIS A 293 22.15 0.71 -2.13
N PRO A 294 23.50 0.56 -2.19
CA PRO A 294 24.17 -0.13 -3.30
C PRO A 294 23.85 -1.64 -3.37
N ALA A 295 23.48 -2.27 -2.26
CA ALA A 295 23.03 -3.67 -2.25
C ALA A 295 21.61 -3.88 -2.80
N TYR A 296 20.90 -2.80 -3.14
CA TYR A 296 19.49 -2.85 -3.48
C TYR A 296 19.19 -3.39 -4.90
N PRO A 297 19.94 -3.00 -5.95
CA PRO A 297 19.75 -3.57 -7.30
C PRO A 297 19.84 -5.10 -7.38
N PRO A 298 20.85 -5.80 -6.80
CA PRO A 298 20.88 -7.27 -6.87
C PRO A 298 19.73 -7.92 -6.10
N LEU A 299 19.32 -7.34 -4.97
CA LEU A 299 18.12 -7.82 -4.24
C LEU A 299 16.86 -7.65 -5.09
N MET A 300 16.72 -6.53 -5.81
CA MET A 300 15.58 -6.32 -6.71
C MET A 300 15.53 -7.35 -7.83
N LEU A 301 16.66 -7.66 -8.47
CA LEU A 301 16.71 -8.70 -9.49
C LEU A 301 16.29 -10.07 -8.94
N ALA A 302 16.78 -10.43 -7.75
CA ALA A 302 16.39 -11.67 -7.08
C ALA A 302 14.88 -11.72 -6.76
N ILE A 303 14.32 -10.62 -6.23
CA ILE A 303 12.89 -10.51 -5.92
C ILE A 303 12.04 -10.60 -7.20
N VAL A 304 12.41 -9.86 -8.24
CA VAL A 304 11.71 -9.89 -9.55
C VAL A 304 11.74 -11.31 -10.12
N GLY A 305 12.91 -11.95 -10.17
CA GLY A 305 13.05 -13.32 -10.67
C GLY A 305 12.19 -14.32 -9.88
N GLY A 306 12.23 -14.24 -8.54
CA GLY A 306 11.40 -15.05 -7.66
C GLY A 306 9.90 -14.85 -7.86
N LEU A 307 9.45 -13.60 -8.02
CA LEU A 307 8.04 -13.28 -8.25
C LEU A 307 7.54 -13.72 -9.63
N VAL A 308 8.37 -13.60 -10.68
CA VAL A 308 8.03 -14.13 -12.02
C VAL A 308 7.91 -15.65 -11.97
N TRP A 309 8.85 -16.34 -11.33
CA TRP A 309 8.78 -17.80 -11.18
C TRP A 309 7.56 -18.24 -10.37
N GLN A 310 7.33 -17.61 -9.22
CA GLN A 310 6.22 -17.93 -8.32
C GLN A 310 4.85 -17.63 -8.94
N SER A 311 4.69 -16.50 -9.64
CA SER A 311 3.45 -16.16 -10.36
C SER A 311 3.13 -17.18 -11.44
N ARG A 312 4.12 -17.59 -12.26
CA ARG A 312 3.93 -18.66 -13.25
C ARG A 312 3.58 -20.01 -12.61
N ARG A 313 4.21 -20.37 -11.49
CA ARG A 313 3.90 -21.60 -10.76
C ARG A 313 2.48 -21.60 -10.21
N ARG A 314 2.05 -20.49 -9.60
CA ARG A 314 0.70 -20.35 -9.02
C ARG A 314 -0.38 -20.32 -10.09
N LEU A 315 -0.18 -19.58 -11.17
CA LEU A 315 -1.14 -19.55 -12.28
C LEU A 315 -1.28 -20.93 -12.95
N ARG A 316 -0.19 -21.69 -13.11
CA ARG A 316 -0.26 -23.08 -13.59
C ARG A 316 -1.11 -23.97 -12.71
N ALA A 317 -1.03 -23.82 -11.39
CA ALA A 317 -1.84 -24.63 -10.46
C ALA A 317 -3.34 -24.28 -10.47
N ILE A 318 -3.72 -23.12 -11.01
CA ILE A 318 -5.12 -22.67 -11.06
C ILE A 318 -5.73 -22.90 -12.44
N VAL A 319 -4.93 -22.70 -13.49
CA VAL A 319 -5.35 -22.81 -14.90
C VAL A 319 -5.14 -24.22 -15.45
N GLY A 320 -4.15 -24.96 -14.95
CA GLY A 320 -3.75 -26.28 -15.46
C GLY A 320 -4.41 -27.47 -14.77
N THR A 321 -5.51 -27.28 -14.06
CA THR A 321 -6.31 -28.36 -13.45
C THR A 321 -7.46 -28.79 -14.37
N GLU A 322 -7.19 -28.90 -15.67
CA GLU A 322 -8.04 -29.63 -16.62
C GLU A 322 -7.38 -30.97 -16.96
#